data_AF-A0A9D9ZGU6-F1
#
_entry.id   AF-A0A9D9ZGU6-F1
#
_cell.length_a   1.000
_cell.length_b   1.000
_cell.length_c   1.000
_cell.angle_alpha   90.00
_cell.angle_beta   90.00
_cell.angle_gamma   90.00
#
_symmetry.space_group_name_H-M   'P 1'
#
loop_
_entity.id
_entity.type
_entity.pdbx_description
1 polymer ?
#
loop_
_entity_poly.entity_id
_entity_poly.type
_entity_poly.pdbx_seq_one_letter_code
_entity_poly.pdbx_strand_id
1 'polypeptide(L)'
;MNKIFLAVSFFLYCNGISAQNTDNPFRDSLRIASNELSFHPDSVDLRLKKASWNIQLHEWNYAKDEYDLILKFNPRNLSALLYRAYVNVQLLRYNFARLDYQNLLTIVPGNFEAQLGLALLNEKDKHYTEAYDGINRLISQCPDSAIAYAARANMEVERKMYDLAEDDYSKAISLDNDNKDYLLNRADIYIRKKKKDLAIADLDRMILLGTPRASLKNYYQKAYKIK
;
A
#
# COMPACT_ATOMS: atom_id res chain seq x y z
N MET A 1 -24.00 1.06 6.48
CA MET A 1 -23.21 2.30 6.65
C MET A 1 -21.97 1.97 7.45
N ASN A 2 -20.82 1.81 6.77
CA ASN A 2 -19.46 2.02 7.29
C ASN A 2 -18.47 1.72 6.14
N LYS A 3 -18.35 2.67 5.21
CA LYS A 3 -17.30 2.72 4.20
C LYS A 3 -16.01 3.28 4.81
N ILE A 4 -15.43 2.58 5.77
CA ILE A 4 -14.09 2.90 6.34
C ILE A 4 -13.09 1.76 6.04
N PHE A 5 -13.50 0.78 5.23
CA PHE A 5 -12.61 -0.26 4.71
C PHE A 5 -12.09 0.13 3.32
N LEU A 6 -10.79 -0.08 3.10
CA LEU A 6 -10.00 0.22 1.90
C LEU A 6 -9.71 1.70 1.62
N ALA A 7 -8.67 2.22 2.27
CA ALA A 7 -7.81 3.23 1.67
C ALA A 7 -6.36 3.03 2.16
N VAL A 8 -5.77 1.86 1.85
CA VAL A 8 -4.31 1.77 1.74
C VAL A 8 -4.01 1.99 0.26
N SER A 9 -4.19 3.22 -0.18
CA SER A 9 -3.71 3.70 -1.46
C SER A 9 -2.18 3.72 -1.38
N PHE A 10 -1.56 2.85 -2.15
CA PHE A 10 -0.14 2.83 -2.39
C PHE A 10 0.24 4.16 -3.08
N PHE A 11 0.89 5.09 -2.38
CA PHE A 11 1.51 6.25 -3.02
C PHE A 11 3.01 6.24 -2.78
N LEU A 12 3.75 6.12 -3.89
CA LEU A 12 5.17 6.40 -4.00
C LEU A 12 5.39 7.92 -4.03
N TYR A 13 6.41 8.35 -3.28
CA TYR A 13 7.24 9.57 -3.37
C TYR A 13 6.66 10.83 -4.06
N CYS A 14 6.58 11.92 -3.29
CA CYS A 14 6.98 13.25 -3.75
C CYS A 14 7.49 14.10 -2.56
N ASN A 15 8.67 14.69 -2.72
CA ASN A 15 9.31 15.60 -1.76
C ASN A 15 8.55 16.93 -1.66
N GLY A 16 8.53 17.53 -0.47
CA GLY A 16 8.14 18.91 -0.26
C GLY A 16 8.18 19.29 1.21
N ILE A 17 9.31 19.83 1.68
CA ILE A 17 9.37 20.57 2.94
C ILE A 17 8.69 21.92 2.68
N SER A 18 7.54 22.17 3.30
CA SER A 18 7.17 23.52 3.73
C SER A 18 6.09 23.52 4.83
N ALA A 19 6.37 24.36 5.84
CA ALA A 19 5.46 25.02 6.79
C ALA A 19 4.59 24.16 7.73
N GLN A 20 4.80 24.36 9.04
CA GLN A 20 3.86 24.01 10.11
C GLN A 20 2.50 24.66 9.85
N ASN A 21 1.56 23.88 9.29
CA ASN A 21 0.14 24.19 9.34
C ASN A 21 -0.40 23.69 10.68
N THR A 22 -0.81 24.62 11.54
CA THR A 22 -1.53 24.33 12.79
C THR A 22 -2.95 23.79 12.56
N ASP A 23 -3.47 23.87 11.34
CA ASP A 23 -4.80 23.38 10.95
C ASP A 23 -4.73 21.98 10.32
N ASN A 24 -4.06 21.03 11.00
CA ASN A 24 -4.13 19.64 10.59
C ASN A 24 -5.23 18.93 11.41
N PRO A 25 -6.36 18.51 10.80
CA PRO A 25 -7.48 17.92 11.53
C PRO A 25 -7.09 16.65 12.31
N PHE A 26 -6.03 15.96 11.90
CA PHE A 26 -5.50 14.81 12.62
C PHE A 26 -4.80 15.21 13.92
N ARG A 27 -4.17 16.39 13.98
CA ARG A 27 -3.52 16.90 15.21
C ARG A 27 -4.54 17.24 16.28
N ASP A 28 -5.65 17.88 15.91
CA ASP A 28 -6.76 18.11 16.84
C ASP A 28 -7.39 16.80 17.30
N SER A 29 -7.60 15.86 16.38
CA SER A 29 -8.12 14.53 16.70
C SER A 29 -7.22 13.79 17.70
N LEU A 30 -5.90 13.86 17.50
CA LEU A 30 -4.90 13.30 18.43
C LEU A 30 -4.97 13.94 19.82
N ARG A 31 -5.14 15.26 19.90
CA ARG A 31 -5.27 15.97 21.18
C ARG A 31 -6.52 15.54 21.93
N ILE A 32 -7.66 15.47 21.24
CA ILE A 32 -8.94 15.03 21.83
C ILE A 32 -8.83 13.60 22.34
N ALA A 33 -8.35 12.66 21.52
CA ALA A 33 -8.21 11.27 21.94
C ALA A 33 -7.19 11.08 23.06
N SER A 34 -6.13 11.91 23.12
CA SER A 34 -5.18 11.87 24.23
C SER A 34 -5.82 12.31 25.54
N ASN A 35 -6.69 13.32 25.50
CA ASN A 35 -7.48 13.72 26.66
C ASN A 35 -8.45 12.62 27.09
N GLU A 36 -9.19 12.00 26.16
CA GLU A 36 -10.11 10.90 26.46
C GLU A 36 -9.38 9.67 27.05
N LEU A 37 -8.20 9.32 26.52
CA LEU A 37 -7.37 8.24 27.06
C LEU A 37 -6.87 8.51 28.49
N SER A 38 -6.84 9.76 28.95
CA SER A 38 -6.51 10.04 30.35
C SER A 38 -7.58 9.52 31.32
N PHE A 39 -8.83 9.46 30.86
CA PHE A 39 -9.96 8.88 31.59
C PHE A 39 -10.17 7.39 31.28
N HIS A 40 -9.75 6.94 30.10
CA HIS A 40 -9.92 5.55 29.61
C HIS A 40 -8.61 4.96 29.06
N PRO A 41 -7.59 4.73 29.90
CA PRO A 41 -6.23 4.41 29.45
C PRO A 41 -6.10 3.04 28.75
N ASP A 42 -7.05 2.14 28.95
CA ASP A 42 -7.11 0.79 28.37
C ASP A 42 -7.94 0.72 27.07
N SER A 43 -8.51 1.84 26.62
CA SER A 43 -9.35 1.87 25.41
C SER A 43 -8.56 1.52 24.15
N VAL A 44 -8.74 0.28 23.67
CA VAL A 44 -8.13 -0.20 22.43
C VAL A 44 -8.60 0.61 21.23
N ASP A 45 -9.88 0.96 21.16
CA ASP A 45 -10.46 1.71 20.04
C ASP A 45 -9.86 3.11 19.91
N LEU A 46 -9.67 3.82 21.03
CA LEU A 46 -9.02 5.14 21.01
C LEU A 46 -7.56 5.04 20.60
N ARG A 47 -6.85 4.00 21.04
CA ARG A 47 -5.46 3.75 20.62
C ARG A 47 -5.35 3.41 19.14
N LEU A 48 -6.26 2.59 18.61
CA LEU A 48 -6.31 2.28 17.17
C LEU A 48 -6.55 3.55 16.33
N LYS A 49 -7.44 4.45 16.78
CA LYS A 49 -7.65 5.75 16.11
C LYS A 49 -6.42 6.65 16.18
N LYS A 50 -5.77 6.78 17.35
CA LYS A 50 -4.53 7.55 17.47
C LYS A 50 -3.43 6.99 16.57
N ALA A 51 -3.26 5.68 16.56
CA ALA A 51 -2.27 5.02 15.71
C ALA A 51 -2.54 5.27 14.22
N SER A 52 -3.81 5.24 13.79
CA SER A 52 -4.18 5.52 12.41
C SER A 52 -3.95 6.98 12.01
N TRP A 53 -4.26 7.95 12.88
CA TRP A 53 -3.92 9.35 12.64
C TRP A 53 -2.41 9.60 12.58
N ASN A 54 -1.63 8.96 13.46
CA ASN A 54 -0.18 9.02 13.39
C ASN A 54 0.36 8.44 12.08
N ILE A 55 -0.24 7.37 11.54
CA ILE A 55 0.08 6.86 10.18
C ILE A 55 -0.19 7.93 9.11
N GLN A 56 -1.35 8.61 9.16
CA GLN A 56 -1.70 9.66 8.19
C GLN A 56 -0.75 10.88 8.28
N LEU A 57 -0.19 11.13 9.46
CA LEU A 57 0.80 12.17 9.70
C LEU A 57 2.24 11.74 9.41
N HIS A 58 2.46 10.50 8.95
CA HIS A 58 3.78 9.88 8.79
C HIS A 58 4.61 9.85 10.08
N GLU A 59 3.94 9.86 11.23
CA GLU A 59 4.52 9.76 12.56
C GLU A 59 4.67 8.30 12.98
N TRP A 60 5.53 7.59 12.26
CA TRP A 60 5.67 6.13 12.36
C TRP A 60 6.00 5.63 13.78
N ASN A 61 6.86 6.34 14.52
CA ASN A 61 7.21 5.95 15.88
C ASN A 61 6.01 6.05 16.83
N TYR A 62 5.26 7.16 16.79
CA TYR A 62 4.07 7.32 17.62
C TYR A 62 2.96 6.33 17.24
N ALA A 63 2.79 6.02 15.95
CA ALA A 63 1.87 4.96 15.53
C ALA A 63 2.28 3.60 16.10
N LYS A 64 3.57 3.26 16.00
CA LYS A 64 4.10 2.00 16.52
C LYS A 64 3.93 1.90 18.04
N ASP A 65 4.19 2.97 18.79
CA ASP A 65 4.05 2.98 20.26
C ASP A 65 2.60 2.73 20.70
N GLU A 66 1.61 3.27 20.00
CA GLU A 66 0.20 2.97 20.28
C GLU A 66 -0.15 1.50 20.00
N TYR A 67 0.37 0.92 18.92
CA TYR A 67 0.19 -0.51 18.65
C TYR A 67 0.93 -1.41 19.64
N ASP A 68 2.12 -1.01 20.10
CA ASP A 68 2.87 -1.71 21.15
C ASP A 68 2.03 -1.78 22.43
N LEU A 69 1.34 -0.68 22.79
CA LEU A 69 0.44 -0.64 23.95
C LEU A 69 -0.79 -1.55 23.75
N ILE A 70 -1.41 -1.54 22.56
CA ILE A 70 -2.55 -2.44 22.28
C ILE A 70 -2.12 -3.90 22.42
N LEU A 71 -0.98 -4.28 21.83
CA LEU A 71 -0.50 -5.66 21.83
C LEU A 71 0.04 -6.11 23.19
N LYS A 72 0.41 -5.18 24.07
CA LYS A 72 0.72 -5.49 25.47
C LYS A 72 -0.49 -6.05 26.22
N PHE A 73 -1.68 -5.49 26.00
CA PHE A 73 -2.91 -5.90 26.69
C PHE A 73 -3.71 -6.94 25.92
N ASN A 74 -3.67 -6.90 24.59
CA ASN A 74 -4.33 -7.83 23.71
C ASN A 74 -3.36 -8.32 22.63
N PRO A 75 -2.51 -9.33 22.94
CA PRO A 75 -1.47 -9.82 22.02
C PRO A 75 -2.00 -10.42 20.70
N ARG A 76 -3.29 -10.79 20.66
CA ARG A 76 -3.93 -11.38 19.48
C ARG A 76 -4.81 -10.38 18.71
N ASN A 77 -4.69 -9.09 18.99
CA ASN A 77 -5.43 -8.06 18.26
C ASN A 77 -4.97 -8.00 16.79
N LEU A 78 -5.83 -8.46 15.88
CA LEU A 78 -5.52 -8.60 14.46
C LEU A 78 -5.15 -7.28 13.80
N SER A 79 -5.91 -6.21 14.08
CA SER A 79 -5.66 -4.88 13.51
C SER A 79 -4.31 -4.32 13.98
N ALA A 80 -3.99 -4.46 15.27
CA ALA A 80 -2.72 -3.99 15.80
C ALA A 80 -1.55 -4.80 15.24
N LEU A 81 -1.65 -6.12 15.09
CA LEU A 81 -0.62 -6.92 14.42
C LEU A 81 -0.43 -6.46 12.96
N LEU A 82 -1.52 -6.34 12.19
CA LEU A 82 -1.48 -5.96 10.78
C LEU A 82 -0.83 -4.57 10.58
N TYR A 83 -1.30 -3.58 11.32
CA TYR A 83 -0.86 -2.21 11.13
C TYR A 83 0.47 -1.91 11.82
N ARG A 84 0.83 -2.58 12.93
CA ARG A 84 2.19 -2.50 13.47
C ARG A 84 3.19 -3.13 12.51
N ALA A 85 2.83 -4.23 11.84
CA ALA A 85 3.66 -4.81 10.79
C ALA A 85 3.93 -3.78 9.69
N TYR A 86 2.87 -3.16 9.16
CA TYR A 86 2.98 -2.09 8.16
C TYR A 86 3.87 -0.94 8.63
N VAL A 87 3.67 -0.44 9.85
CA VAL A 87 4.49 0.66 10.40
C VAL A 87 5.95 0.23 10.58
N ASN A 88 6.20 -1.01 11.00
CA ASN A 88 7.56 -1.55 11.09
C ASN A 88 8.23 -1.65 9.71
N VAL A 89 7.48 -1.91 8.61
CA VAL A 89 8.03 -1.82 7.25
C VAL A 89 8.50 -0.40 6.94
N GLN A 90 7.70 0.62 7.27
CA GLN A 90 8.07 2.03 7.04
C GLN A 90 9.29 2.45 7.87
N LEU A 91 9.45 1.88 9.07
CA LEU A 91 10.61 2.07 9.94
C LEU A 91 11.84 1.21 9.55
N LEU A 92 11.77 0.44 8.45
CA LEU A 92 12.81 -0.52 8.03
C LEU A 92 13.10 -1.62 9.07
N ARG A 93 12.15 -1.87 9.98
CA ARG A 93 12.22 -2.89 11.03
C ARG A 93 11.64 -4.22 10.54
N TYR A 94 12.23 -4.76 9.48
CA TYR A 94 11.68 -5.90 8.74
C TYR A 94 11.46 -7.17 9.57
N ASN A 95 12.37 -7.49 10.50
CA ASN A 95 12.20 -8.64 11.39
C ASN A 95 10.94 -8.52 12.28
N PHE A 96 10.67 -7.32 12.81
CA PHE A 96 9.48 -7.08 13.63
C PHE A 96 8.21 -7.12 12.78
N ALA A 97 8.25 -6.54 11.57
CA ALA A 97 7.13 -6.58 10.64
C ALA A 97 6.77 -8.02 10.24
N ARG A 98 7.77 -8.84 9.94
CA ARG A 98 7.64 -10.25 9.58
C ARG A 98 6.96 -11.04 10.70
N LEU A 99 7.43 -10.86 11.94
CA LEU A 99 6.88 -11.53 13.10
C LEU A 99 5.39 -11.17 13.31
N ASP A 100 5.04 -9.90 13.15
CA ASP A 100 3.66 -9.44 13.29
C ASP A 100 2.74 -10.04 12.22
N TYR A 101 3.16 -10.06 10.95
CA TYR A 101 2.40 -10.74 9.89
C TYR A 101 2.26 -12.24 10.14
N GLN A 102 3.33 -12.92 10.56
CA GLN A 102 3.30 -14.36 10.86
C GLN A 102 2.41 -14.69 12.06
N ASN A 103 2.43 -13.86 13.11
CA ASN A 103 1.54 -14.00 14.25
C ASN A 103 0.08 -13.85 13.82
N LEU A 104 -0.23 -12.86 12.98
CA LEU A 104 -1.57 -12.69 12.43
C LEU A 104 -2.00 -13.92 11.61
N LEU A 105 -1.13 -14.41 10.73
CA LEU A 105 -1.40 -15.60 9.90
C LEU A 105 -1.50 -16.90 10.71
N THR A 106 -0.92 -16.95 11.91
CA THR A 106 -1.15 -18.08 12.84
C THR A 106 -2.57 -18.06 13.40
N ILE A 107 -3.18 -16.88 13.53
CA ILE A 107 -4.57 -16.71 14.01
C ILE A 107 -5.57 -16.84 12.86
N VAL A 108 -5.28 -16.21 11.72
CA VAL A 108 -6.13 -16.20 10.52
C VAL A 108 -5.27 -16.53 9.29
N PRO A 109 -5.04 -17.83 8.98
CA PRO A 109 -4.13 -18.25 7.90
C PRO A 109 -4.49 -17.73 6.51
N GLY A 110 -5.78 -17.48 6.25
CA GLY A 110 -6.29 -16.96 4.99
C GLY A 110 -6.46 -15.44 4.95
N ASN A 111 -5.90 -14.68 5.90
CA ASN A 111 -6.04 -13.23 5.88
C ASN A 111 -5.26 -12.63 4.70
N PHE A 112 -6.01 -12.06 3.75
CA PHE A 112 -5.48 -11.50 2.50
C PHE A 112 -4.42 -10.42 2.75
N GLU A 113 -4.71 -9.46 3.63
CA GLU A 113 -3.85 -8.30 3.88
C GLU A 113 -2.50 -8.71 4.49
N ALA A 114 -2.49 -9.68 5.41
CA ALA A 114 -1.28 -10.17 6.03
C ALA A 114 -0.43 -11.03 5.08
N GLN A 115 -1.06 -11.87 4.25
CA GLN A 115 -0.34 -12.62 3.22
C GLN A 115 0.29 -11.68 2.18
N LEU A 116 -0.48 -10.70 1.70
CA LEU A 116 0.02 -9.67 0.78
C LEU A 116 1.14 -8.85 1.41
N GLY A 117 0.94 -8.39 2.65
CA GLY A 117 1.94 -7.61 3.39
C GLY A 117 3.23 -8.37 3.62
N LEU A 118 3.16 -9.67 3.92
CA LEU A 118 4.34 -10.52 4.09
C LEU A 118 5.09 -10.74 2.77
N ALA A 119 4.39 -10.97 1.66
CA ALA A 119 5.01 -11.11 0.34
C ALA A 119 5.73 -9.81 -0.09
N LEU A 120 5.07 -8.65 0.08
CA LEU A 120 5.68 -7.35 -0.22
C LEU A 120 6.84 -7.01 0.71
N LEU A 121 6.76 -7.39 1.99
CA LEU A 121 7.87 -7.26 2.92
C LEU A 121 9.06 -8.12 2.48
N ASN A 122 8.82 -9.36 2.05
CA ASN A 122 9.87 -10.24 1.54
C ASN A 122 10.60 -9.62 0.35
N GLU A 123 9.88 -9.00 -0.59
CA GLU A 123 10.49 -8.30 -1.71
C GLU A 123 11.40 -7.16 -1.21
N LYS A 124 10.91 -6.32 -0.29
CA LYS A 124 11.67 -5.20 0.29
C LYS A 124 12.91 -5.65 1.08
N ASP A 125 12.78 -6.79 1.76
CA ASP A 125 13.85 -7.43 2.54
C ASP A 125 14.71 -8.38 1.69
N LYS A 126 14.55 -8.36 0.35
CA LYS A 126 15.33 -9.14 -0.64
C LYS A 126 15.22 -10.67 -0.51
N HIS A 127 14.19 -11.15 0.16
CA HIS A 127 13.80 -12.57 0.23
C HIS A 127 12.92 -12.91 -0.98
N TYR A 128 13.52 -12.83 -2.19
CA TYR A 128 12.76 -12.84 -3.44
C TYR A 128 12.01 -14.15 -3.69
N THR A 129 12.57 -15.30 -3.32
CA THR A 129 11.91 -16.60 -3.49
C THR A 129 10.64 -16.66 -2.67
N GLU A 130 10.74 -16.31 -1.37
CA GLU A 130 9.61 -16.30 -0.45
C GLU A 130 8.58 -15.23 -0.82
N ALA A 131 9.01 -14.11 -1.42
CA ALA A 131 8.11 -13.09 -1.95
C ALA A 131 7.26 -13.65 -3.08
N TYR A 132 7.90 -14.26 -4.09
CA TYR A 132 7.21 -14.80 -5.27
C TYR A 132 6.34 -16.01 -4.92
N ASP A 133 6.81 -16.92 -4.05
CA ASP A 133 6.02 -18.06 -3.58
C ASP A 133 4.78 -17.59 -2.81
N GLY A 134 4.93 -16.57 -1.97
CA GLY A 134 3.85 -15.96 -1.21
C GLY A 134 2.79 -15.34 -2.11
N ILE A 135 3.19 -14.48 -3.05
CA ILE A 135 2.25 -13.78 -3.93
C ILE A 135 1.58 -14.73 -4.94
N ASN A 136 2.28 -15.76 -5.44
CA ASN A 136 1.70 -16.78 -6.31
C ASN A 136 0.64 -17.61 -5.59
N ARG A 137 0.90 -17.97 -4.31
CA ARG A 137 -0.09 -18.64 -3.48
C ARG A 137 -1.30 -17.76 -3.23
N LEU A 138 -1.10 -16.48 -2.92
CA LEU A 138 -2.19 -15.51 -2.72
C LEU A 138 -3.07 -15.39 -3.97
N ILE A 139 -2.47 -15.25 -5.15
CA ILE A 139 -3.21 -15.18 -6.43
C ILE A 139 -3.98 -16.48 -6.68
N SER A 140 -3.39 -17.65 -6.36
CA SER A 140 -4.08 -18.94 -6.51
C SER A 140 -5.28 -19.07 -5.57
N GLN A 141 -5.23 -18.47 -4.39
CA GLN A 141 -6.34 -18.44 -3.42
C GLN A 141 -7.40 -17.39 -3.79
N CYS A 142 -6.99 -16.30 -4.43
CA CYS A 142 -7.84 -15.16 -4.78
C CYS A 142 -7.65 -14.74 -6.25
N PRO A 143 -8.09 -15.58 -7.23
CA PRO A 143 -7.83 -15.35 -8.65
C PRO A 143 -8.56 -14.14 -9.26
N ASP A 144 -9.52 -13.55 -8.53
CA ASP A 144 -10.26 -12.37 -8.94
C ASP A 144 -9.76 -11.08 -8.25
N SER A 145 -8.63 -11.15 -7.55
CA SER A 145 -8.06 -10.00 -6.84
C SER A 145 -7.17 -9.16 -7.75
N ALA A 146 -7.70 -8.03 -8.25
CA ALA A 146 -6.93 -7.05 -9.02
C ALA A 146 -5.67 -6.57 -8.27
N ILE A 147 -5.79 -6.38 -6.95
CA ILE A 147 -4.71 -5.91 -6.07
C ILE A 147 -3.56 -6.93 -6.03
N ALA A 148 -3.86 -8.23 -5.98
CA ALA A 148 -2.83 -9.27 -5.91
C ALA A 148 -1.99 -9.32 -7.21
N TYR A 149 -2.64 -9.23 -8.37
CA TYR A 149 -1.96 -9.13 -9.65
C TYR A 149 -1.12 -7.85 -9.76
N ALA A 150 -1.68 -6.69 -9.40
CA ALA A 150 -0.93 -5.43 -9.42
C ALA A 150 0.28 -5.45 -8.46
N ALA A 151 0.17 -6.12 -7.31
CA ALA A 151 1.28 -6.30 -6.38
C ALA A 151 2.40 -7.16 -6.99
N ARG A 152 2.07 -8.30 -7.62
CA ARG A 152 3.06 -9.13 -8.32
C ARG A 152 3.70 -8.36 -9.49
N ALA A 153 2.91 -7.65 -10.28
CA ALA A 153 3.40 -6.80 -11.36
C ALA A 153 4.41 -5.75 -10.87
N ASN A 154 4.18 -5.15 -9.69
CA ASN A 154 5.14 -4.23 -9.08
C ASN A 154 6.48 -4.91 -8.74
N MET A 155 6.43 -6.11 -8.14
CA MET A 155 7.64 -6.90 -7.86
C MET A 155 8.39 -7.25 -9.16
N GLU A 156 7.67 -7.55 -10.23
CA GLU A 156 8.24 -7.84 -11.55
C GLU A 156 8.86 -6.58 -12.19
N VAL A 157 8.24 -5.41 -12.05
CA VAL A 157 8.81 -4.12 -12.49
C VAL A 157 10.11 -3.80 -11.78
N GLU A 158 10.18 -3.98 -10.45
CA GLU A 158 11.41 -3.77 -9.67
C GLU A 158 12.55 -4.67 -10.17
N ARG A 159 12.21 -5.87 -10.64
CA ARG A 159 13.14 -6.85 -11.24
C ARG A 159 13.32 -6.71 -12.74
N LYS A 160 12.73 -5.68 -13.37
CA LYS A 160 12.79 -5.39 -14.81
C LYS A 160 12.18 -6.50 -15.70
N MET A 161 11.30 -7.32 -15.14
CA MET A 161 10.55 -8.37 -15.85
C MET A 161 9.32 -7.77 -16.53
N TYR A 162 9.54 -6.86 -17.49
CA TYR A 162 8.49 -6.01 -18.06
C TYR A 162 7.46 -6.74 -18.92
N ASP A 163 7.76 -7.95 -19.41
CA ASP A 163 6.76 -8.79 -20.09
C ASP A 163 5.75 -9.36 -19.11
N LEU A 164 6.21 -9.99 -18.03
CA LEU A 164 5.33 -10.53 -16.98
C LEU A 164 4.49 -9.42 -16.32
N ALA A 165 5.13 -8.29 -16.00
CA ALA A 165 4.43 -7.17 -15.38
C ALA A 165 3.33 -6.59 -16.28
N GLU A 166 3.53 -6.59 -17.60
CA GLU A 166 2.49 -6.17 -18.57
C GLU A 166 1.27 -7.09 -18.51
N ASP A 167 1.49 -8.40 -18.45
CA ASP A 167 0.42 -9.39 -18.37
C ASP A 167 -0.37 -9.26 -17.06
N ASP A 168 0.33 -9.13 -15.93
CA ASP A 168 -0.32 -8.99 -14.62
C ASP A 168 -1.06 -7.67 -14.47
N TYR A 169 -0.50 -6.55 -14.94
CA TYR A 169 -1.24 -5.30 -14.97
C TYR A 169 -2.46 -5.38 -15.90
N SER A 170 -2.35 -6.08 -17.02
CA SER A 170 -3.49 -6.29 -17.92
C SER A 170 -4.60 -7.11 -17.24
N LYS A 171 -4.23 -8.13 -16.48
CA LYS A 171 -5.19 -8.89 -15.66
C LYS A 171 -5.80 -8.02 -14.55
N ALA A 172 -5.01 -7.21 -13.84
CA ALA A 172 -5.51 -6.29 -12.83
C ALA A 172 -6.51 -5.28 -13.42
N ILE A 173 -6.20 -4.67 -14.57
CA ILE A 173 -7.08 -3.74 -15.29
C ILE A 173 -8.37 -4.41 -15.78
N SER A 174 -8.33 -5.70 -16.12
CA SER A 174 -9.53 -6.44 -16.51
C SER A 174 -10.48 -6.69 -15.34
N LEU A 175 -9.95 -6.78 -14.12
CA LEU A 175 -10.70 -7.01 -12.89
C LEU A 175 -11.19 -5.69 -12.25
N ASP A 176 -10.41 -4.62 -12.38
CA ASP A 176 -10.74 -3.27 -11.91
C ASP A 176 -10.39 -2.25 -13.01
N ASN A 177 -11.39 -1.94 -13.83
CA ASN A 177 -11.26 -1.20 -15.07
C ASN A 177 -11.15 0.32 -14.89
N ASP A 178 -11.52 0.83 -13.71
CA ASP A 178 -11.55 2.26 -13.38
C ASP A 178 -10.30 2.69 -12.60
N ASN A 179 -9.43 1.74 -12.25
CA ASN A 179 -8.20 1.99 -11.52
C ASN A 179 -7.12 2.63 -12.41
N LYS A 180 -6.98 3.94 -12.24
CA LYS A 180 -6.02 4.77 -12.97
C LYS A 180 -4.56 4.43 -12.66
N ASP A 181 -4.26 3.92 -11.48
CA ASP A 181 -2.88 3.60 -11.10
C ASP A 181 -2.36 2.39 -11.89
N TYR A 182 -3.22 1.40 -12.13
CA TYR A 182 -2.86 0.25 -12.96
C TYR A 182 -2.60 0.65 -14.41
N LEU A 183 -3.42 1.57 -14.96
CA LEU A 183 -3.19 2.14 -16.29
C LEU A 183 -1.87 2.91 -16.36
N LEU A 184 -1.57 3.74 -15.34
CA LEU A 184 -0.34 4.51 -15.31
C LEU A 184 0.91 3.63 -15.25
N ASN A 185 0.88 2.60 -14.41
CA ASN A 185 1.99 1.67 -14.26
C ASN A 185 2.22 0.85 -15.54
N ARG A 186 1.14 0.38 -16.19
CA ARG A 186 1.25 -0.30 -17.48
C ARG A 186 1.72 0.64 -18.59
N ALA A 187 1.30 1.90 -18.60
CA ALA A 187 1.81 2.91 -19.52
C ALA A 187 3.32 3.15 -19.33
N ASP A 188 3.83 3.20 -18.09
CA ASP A 188 5.29 3.30 -17.83
C ASP A 188 6.04 2.06 -18.34
N ILE A 189 5.46 0.86 -18.18
CA ILE A 189 6.00 -0.37 -18.76
C ILE A 189 6.05 -0.27 -20.30
N TYR A 190 4.97 0.16 -20.94
CA TYR A 190 4.95 0.36 -22.39
C TYR A 190 6.00 1.38 -22.86
N ILE A 191 6.20 2.46 -22.11
CA ILE A 191 7.25 3.45 -22.41
C ILE A 191 8.64 2.79 -22.36
N ARG A 192 8.93 2.00 -21.32
CA ARG A 192 10.22 1.29 -21.19
C ARG A 192 10.44 0.26 -22.29
N LYS A 193 9.38 -0.40 -22.72
CA LYS A 193 9.36 -1.37 -23.82
C LYS A 193 9.31 -0.71 -25.20
N LYS A 194 9.31 0.63 -25.28
CA LYS A 194 9.19 1.41 -26.52
C LYS A 194 7.90 1.13 -27.31
N LYS A 195 6.83 0.71 -26.62
CA LYS A 195 5.48 0.50 -27.17
C LYS A 195 4.68 1.80 -27.10
N LYS A 196 5.02 2.78 -27.95
CA LYS A 196 4.48 4.14 -27.92
C LYS A 196 2.95 4.20 -27.96
N ASP A 197 2.34 3.53 -28.93
CA ASP A 197 0.89 3.65 -29.17
C ASP A 197 0.08 3.08 -28.01
N LEU A 198 0.54 1.97 -27.42
CA LEU A 198 -0.07 1.35 -26.24
C LEU A 198 0.07 2.24 -24.99
N ALA A 199 1.23 2.88 -24.81
CA ALA A 199 1.42 3.84 -23.72
C ALA A 199 0.45 5.04 -23.85
N ILE A 200 0.31 5.61 -25.04
CA ILE A 200 -0.60 6.73 -25.29
C ILE A 200 -2.05 6.31 -25.04
N ALA A 201 -2.45 5.12 -25.48
CA ALA A 201 -3.80 4.61 -25.28
C ALA A 201 -4.17 4.50 -23.78
N ASP A 202 -3.27 3.98 -22.95
CA ASP A 202 -3.50 3.89 -21.50
C ASP A 202 -3.57 5.29 -20.86
N LEU A 203 -2.70 6.23 -21.26
CA LEU A 203 -2.74 7.61 -20.77
C LEU A 203 -4.02 8.36 -21.18
N ASP A 204 -4.48 8.17 -22.42
CA ASP A 204 -5.72 8.77 -22.91
C ASP A 204 -6.94 8.19 -22.18
N ARG A 205 -6.92 6.89 -21.87
CA ARG A 205 -7.96 6.26 -21.03
C ARG A 205 -8.01 6.88 -19.63
N MET A 206 -6.87 7.19 -19.02
CA MET A 206 -6.84 7.90 -17.73
C MET A 206 -7.52 9.28 -17.81
N ILE A 207 -7.37 9.99 -18.93
CA ILE A 207 -8.06 11.28 -19.15
C ILE A 207 -9.57 11.08 -19.22
N LEU A 208 -10.03 10.05 -19.93
CA LEU A 208 -11.46 9.71 -20.00
C LEU A 208 -12.04 9.40 -18.62
N LEU A 209 -11.25 8.79 -17.74
CA LEU A 209 -11.62 8.53 -16.34
C LEU A 209 -11.50 9.77 -15.43
N GLY A 210 -11.11 10.92 -15.96
CA GLY A 210 -11.05 12.20 -15.24
C GLY A 210 -9.68 12.56 -14.65
N THR A 211 -8.59 11.91 -15.07
CA THR A 211 -7.23 12.39 -14.73
C THR A 211 -6.90 13.63 -15.57
N PRO A 212 -6.55 14.77 -14.98
CA PRO A 212 -6.20 15.97 -15.74
C PRO A 212 -4.98 15.72 -16.64
N ARG A 213 -5.06 16.04 -17.94
CA ARG A 213 -3.95 15.84 -18.90
C ARG A 213 -2.63 16.47 -18.42
N ALA A 214 -2.70 17.58 -17.68
CA ALA A 214 -1.55 18.27 -17.12
C ALA A 214 -0.71 17.39 -16.16
N SER A 215 -1.35 16.50 -15.37
CA SER A 215 -0.62 15.61 -14.46
C SER A 215 0.14 14.50 -15.20
N LEU A 216 -0.27 14.18 -16.44
CA LEU A 216 0.33 13.14 -17.28
C LEU A 216 1.39 13.68 -18.24
N LYS A 217 1.67 14.99 -18.22
CA LYS A 217 2.57 15.67 -19.18
C LYS A 217 3.91 14.95 -19.35
N ASN A 218 4.53 14.55 -18.24
CA ASN A 218 5.84 13.88 -18.27
C ASN A 218 5.77 12.50 -18.96
N TYR A 219 4.70 11.74 -18.78
CA TYR A 219 4.52 10.43 -19.41
C TYR A 219 4.30 10.57 -20.91
N TYR A 220 3.45 11.50 -21.35
CA TYR A 220 3.28 11.80 -22.79
C TYR A 220 4.60 12.22 -23.43
N GLN A 221 5.38 13.10 -22.78
CA GLN A 221 6.68 13.52 -23.29
C GLN A 221 7.65 12.34 -23.48
N LYS A 222 7.69 11.40 -22.54
CA LYS A 222 8.50 10.18 -22.68
C LYS A 222 7.98 9.31 -23.84
N ALA A 223 6.67 9.10 -23.93
CA ALA A 223 6.06 8.28 -24.99
C ALA A 223 6.31 8.86 -26.39
N TYR A 224 6.16 10.18 -26.59
CA TYR A 224 6.38 10.81 -27.89
C TYR A 224 7.85 10.85 -28.34
N LYS A 225 8.81 10.69 -27.42
CA LYS A 225 10.25 10.58 -27.73
C LYS A 225 10.66 9.21 -28.24
N ILE A 226 9.80 8.21 -28.14
CA ILE A 226 10.04 6.88 -28.71
C ILE A 226 10.01 7.03 -30.25
N LYS A 227 11.11 6.61 -30.88
CA LYS A 227 11.25 6.58 -32.34
C LYS A 227 10.47 5.43 -32.94
#